data_AF-A3LY95-F1
#
_entry.id   AF-A3LY95-F1
#
_cell.length_a   1.000
_cell.length_b   1.000
_cell.length_c   1.000
_cell.angle_alpha   90.00
_cell.angle_beta   90.00
_cell.angle_gamma   90.00
#
_symmetry.space_group_name_H-M   'P 1'
#
loop_
_entity.id
_entity.type
_entity.pdbx_description
1 polymer ?
#
loop_
_entity_poly.entity_id
_entity_poly.type
_entity_poly.pdbx_seq_one_letter_code
_entity_poly.pdbx_strand_id
1 'polypeptide(L)'
;MHPQLDKNRFDPCEKLMDALEECHRQEFLKQCLGMCNFEKDELSKCLHYTRVEDAKTRIRESRERNKKFEMKRKQNEEEIYGKNGYLKKMIQKEAEAKLKEQNKN
;
A
#
# COMPACT_ATOMS: atom_id res chain seq x y z
N MET A 1 -25.17 -3.50 14.00
CA MET A 1 -23.97 -2.79 14.52
C MET A 1 -22.84 -2.93 13.52
N HIS A 2 -22.65 -1.95 12.64
CA HIS A 2 -21.46 -1.88 11.79
C HIS A 2 -20.31 -1.26 12.62
N PRO A 3 -19.04 -1.71 12.47
CA PRO A 3 -17.91 -0.90 12.91
C PRO A 3 -18.02 0.49 12.27
N GLN A 4 -17.47 1.55 12.87
CA GLN A 4 -17.42 2.87 12.22
C GLN A 4 -16.62 2.75 10.91
N LEU A 5 -17.34 2.59 9.80
CA LEU A 5 -16.77 2.46 8.47
C LEU A 5 -16.63 3.87 7.92
N ASP A 6 -15.44 4.19 7.41
CA ASP A 6 -15.21 5.43 6.68
C ASP A 6 -16.11 5.45 5.45
N LYS A 7 -17.13 6.33 5.45
CA LYS A 7 -18.19 6.36 4.44
C LYS A 7 -17.58 6.46 3.04
N ASN A 8 -16.70 7.44 2.84
CA ASN A 8 -16.03 7.71 1.56
C ASN A 8 -15.30 6.49 0.97
N ARG A 9 -14.80 5.59 1.82
CA ARG A 9 -14.06 4.41 1.39
C ARG A 9 -15.00 3.30 0.90
N PHE A 10 -16.20 3.22 1.47
CA PHE A 10 -17.14 2.13 1.25
C PHE A 10 -18.46 2.58 0.62
N ASP A 11 -18.50 3.76 -0.01
CA ASP A 11 -19.61 4.26 -0.81
C ASP A 11 -20.23 3.17 -1.73
N PRO A 12 -19.46 2.29 -2.42
CA PRO A 12 -20.06 1.25 -3.27
C PRO A 12 -20.89 0.21 -2.50
N CYS A 13 -20.66 0.05 -1.19
CA CYS A 13 -21.34 -0.92 -0.34
C CYS A 13 -22.48 -0.30 0.49
N GLU A 14 -22.74 1.01 0.38
CA GLU A 14 -23.72 1.73 1.21
C GLU A 14 -25.11 1.08 1.18
N LYS A 15 -25.61 0.72 0.00
CA LYS A 15 -26.91 0.05 -0.16
C LYS A 15 -27.02 -1.28 0.58
N LEU A 16 -25.92 -2.02 0.69
CA LEU A 16 -25.87 -3.28 1.44
C LEU A 16 -25.79 -3.04 2.95
N MET A 17 -25.18 -1.93 3.36
CA MET A 17 -25.20 -1.49 4.76
C MET A 17 -26.60 -1.10 5.18
N ASP A 18 -27.29 -0.30 4.36
CA ASP A 18 -28.67 0.12 4.60
C ASP A 18 -29.63 -1.07 4.68
N ALA A 19 -29.48 -2.05 3.78
CA ALA A 19 -30.29 -3.27 3.79
C ALA A 19 -30.09 -4.10 5.06
N LEU A 20 -28.84 -4.27 5.50
CA LEU A 20 -28.52 -4.99 6.73
C LEU A 20 -29.01 -4.22 7.97
N GLU A 21 -28.90 -2.89 7.95
CA GLU A 21 -29.39 -2.05 9.04
C GLU A 21 -30.92 -2.10 9.13
N GLU A 22 -31.61 -2.10 7.99
CA GLU A 22 -33.06 -2.25 7.93
C GLU A 22 -33.51 -3.60 8.48
N CYS A 23 -32.82 -4.69 8.13
CA CYS A 23 -33.11 -6.01 8.69
C CYS A 23 -32.93 -6.04 10.23
N HIS A 24 -31.88 -5.39 10.74
CA HIS A 24 -31.65 -5.27 12.18
C HIS A 24 -32.63 -4.34 12.90
N ARG A 25 -33.16 -3.30 12.23
CA ARG A 25 -34.15 -2.38 12.80
C ARG A 25 -35.52 -3.02 12.99
N GLN A 26 -35.89 -3.96 12.13
CA GLN A 26 -37.24 -4.52 12.13
C GLN A 26 -37.47 -5.51 13.29
N GLU A 27 -36.61 -6.50 13.48
CA GLU A 27 -36.85 -7.55 14.48
C GLU A 27 -35.55 -8.11 15.08
N PHE A 28 -35.25 -7.76 16.33
CA PHE A 28 -34.08 -8.27 17.07
C PHE A 28 -34.02 -9.81 17.14
N LEU A 29 -35.17 -10.47 17.23
CA LEU A 29 -35.24 -11.94 17.23
C LEU A 29 -34.81 -12.54 15.89
N LYS A 30 -35.15 -11.92 14.76
CA LYS A 30 -34.69 -12.34 13.42
C LYS A 30 -33.17 -12.23 13.28
N GLN A 31 -32.59 -11.19 13.86
CA GLN A 31 -31.14 -11.03 13.93
C GLN A 31 -30.49 -12.17 14.73
N CYS A 32 -31.01 -12.49 15.92
CA CYS A 32 -30.49 -13.58 16.75
C CYS A 32 -30.61 -14.95 16.08
N LEU A 33 -31.67 -15.18 15.30
CA LEU A 33 -31.92 -16.42 14.57
C LEU A 33 -31.16 -16.50 13.23
N GLY A 34 -30.43 -15.45 12.83
CA GLY A 34 -29.63 -15.44 11.60
C GLY A 34 -30.42 -15.21 10.32
N MET A 35 -31.63 -14.65 10.40
CA MET A 35 -32.44 -14.37 9.20
C MET A 35 -31.86 -13.23 8.32
N CYS A 36 -31.00 -12.38 8.89
CA CYS A 36 -30.30 -11.29 8.17
C CYS A 36 -28.93 -11.72 7.59
N ASN A 37 -28.68 -13.03 7.44
CA ASN A 37 -27.36 -13.52 7.00
C ASN A 37 -27.08 -13.22 5.53
N PHE A 38 -28.11 -13.13 4.68
CA PHE A 38 -27.93 -12.87 3.25
C PHE A 38 -27.32 -11.48 3.01
N GLU A 39 -27.94 -10.44 3.58
CA GLU A 39 -27.46 -9.05 3.48
C GLU A 39 -26.07 -8.90 4.11
N LYS A 40 -25.84 -9.60 5.22
CA LYS A 40 -24.54 -9.63 5.91
C LYS A 40 -23.45 -10.26 5.05
N ASP A 41 -23.74 -11.36 4.35
CA ASP A 41 -22.77 -12.06 3.52
C ASP A 41 -22.43 -11.25 2.26
N GLU A 42 -23.44 -10.66 1.62
CA GLU A 42 -23.22 -9.76 0.48
C GLU A 42 -22.44 -8.50 0.88
N LEU A 43 -22.76 -7.90 2.03
CA LEU A 43 -21.99 -6.78 2.57
C LEU A 43 -20.54 -7.19 2.85
N SER A 44 -20.33 -8.38 3.43
CA SER A 44 -18.98 -8.89 3.74
C SER A 44 -18.15 -9.08 2.47
N LYS A 45 -18.75 -9.60 1.39
CA LYS A 45 -18.10 -9.74 0.08
C LYS A 45 -17.75 -8.38 -0.52
N CYS A 46 -18.68 -7.43 -0.50
CA CYS A 46 -18.46 -6.07 -1.00
C CYS A 46 -17.30 -5.41 -0.27
N LEU A 47 -17.32 -5.43 1.08
CA LEU A 47 -16.26 -4.85 1.91
C LEU A 47 -14.91 -5.52 1.69
N HIS A 48 -14.88 -6.84 1.49
CA HIS A 48 -13.65 -7.55 1.17
C HIS A 48 -13.08 -7.09 -0.18
N TYR A 49 -13.93 -7.03 -1.21
CA TYR A 49 -13.54 -6.59 -2.54
C TYR A 49 -12.96 -5.17 -2.52
N THR A 50 -13.65 -4.21 -1.91
CA THR A 50 -13.17 -2.83 -1.78
C THR A 50 -11.81 -2.77 -1.08
N ARG A 51 -11.61 -3.52 0.01
CA ARG A 51 -10.32 -3.56 0.72
C ARG A 51 -9.19 -4.08 -0.18
N VAL A 52 -9.46 -5.09 -0.99
CA VAL A 52 -8.49 -5.68 -1.91
C VAL A 52 -8.16 -4.70 -3.04
N GLU A 53 -9.15 -4.05 -3.65
CA GLU A 53 -8.93 -3.07 -4.71
C GLU A 53 -8.16 -1.83 -4.22
N ASP A 54 -8.44 -1.33 -3.02
CA ASP A 54 -7.65 -0.25 -2.43
C ASP A 54 -6.20 -0.68 -2.20
N ALA A 55 -5.98 -1.92 -1.77
CA ALA A 55 -4.64 -2.44 -1.56
C ALA A 55 -3.88 -2.56 -2.89
N LYS A 56 -4.53 -3.07 -3.95
CA LYS A 56 -3.96 -3.11 -5.30
C LYS A 56 -3.59 -1.72 -5.81
N THR A 57 -4.48 -0.74 -5.65
CA THR A 57 -4.24 0.64 -6.05
C THR A 57 -3.06 1.24 -5.31
N ARG A 58 -3.01 1.10 -3.98
CA ARG A 58 -1.86 1.56 -3.17
C ARG A 58 -0.55 0.90 -3.56
N ILE A 59 -0.55 -0.40 -3.85
CA ILE A 59 0.64 -1.13 -4.31
C ILE A 59 1.09 -0.59 -5.68
N ARG A 60 0.17 -0.36 -6.62
CA ARG A 60 0.48 0.19 -7.95
C ARG A 60 1.12 1.56 -7.83
N GLU A 61 0.50 2.47 -7.08
CA GLU A 61 1.04 3.82 -6.87
C GLU A 61 2.40 3.81 -6.18
N SER A 62 2.58 2.94 -5.17
CA SER A 62 3.86 2.78 -4.47
C SER A 62 4.96 2.34 -5.44
N ARG A 63 4.67 1.35 -6.31
CA ARG A 63 5.60 0.90 -7.35
C ARG A 63 5.94 2.02 -8.33
N GLU A 64 4.96 2.82 -8.76
CA GLU A 64 5.19 3.95 -9.65
C GLU A 64 6.05 5.03 -8.99
N ARG A 65 5.79 5.37 -7.72
CA ARG A 65 6.60 6.31 -6.94
C ARG A 65 8.04 5.81 -6.78
N ASN A 66 8.22 4.53 -6.44
CA ASN A 66 9.54 3.93 -6.29
C ASN A 66 10.33 3.95 -7.61
N LYS A 67 9.69 3.61 -8.74
CA LYS A 67 10.31 3.70 -10.06
C LYS A 67 10.78 5.13 -10.37
N LYS A 68 9.93 6.14 -10.14
CA LYS A 68 10.29 7.55 -10.35
C LYS A 68 11.45 7.99 -9.46
N PHE A 69 11.41 7.58 -8.19
CA PHE A 69 12.47 7.88 -7.24
C PHE A 69 13.80 7.24 -7.65
N GLU A 70 13.80 5.96 -8.03
CA GLU A 70 15.00 5.26 -8.49
C GLU A 70 15.59 5.87 -9.76
N MET A 71 14.75 6.24 -10.73
CA MET A 71 15.20 6.92 -11.95
C MET A 71 15.87 8.26 -11.61
N LYS A 72 15.23 9.08 -10.78
CA LYS A 72 15.80 10.36 -10.34
C LYS A 72 17.08 10.16 -9.54
N ARG A 73 17.15 9.14 -8.69
CA ARG A 73 18.35 8.82 -7.90
C ARG A 73 19.52 8.44 -8.81
N LYS A 74 19.27 7.63 -9.85
CA LYS A 74 20.30 7.26 -10.84
C LYS A 74 20.78 8.47 -11.64
N GLN A 75 19.87 9.32 -12.10
CA GLN A 75 20.21 10.56 -12.80
C GLN A 75 21.11 11.46 -11.94
N ASN A 76 20.72 11.71 -10.69
CA ASN A 76 21.53 12.49 -9.76
C ASN A 76 22.91 11.85 -9.49
N GLU A 77 22.99 10.52 -9.38
CA GLU A 77 24.27 9.82 -9.18
C GLU A 77 25.19 9.95 -10.40
N GLU A 78 24.63 9.89 -11.61
CA GLU A 78 25.36 10.10 -12.86
C GLU A 78 25.81 11.55 -13.04
N GLU A 79 25.01 12.53 -12.61
CA GLU A 79 25.39 13.95 -12.61
C GLU A 79 26.55 14.23 -11.64
N ILE A 80 26.51 13.67 -10.43
CA ILE A 80 27.53 13.93 -9.39
C ILE A 80 28.83 13.17 -9.65
N TYR A 81 28.74 11.90 -10.06
CA TYR A 81 29.90 10.99 -10.12
C TYR A 81 30.26 10.53 -11.55
N GLY A 82 29.61 11.08 -12.57
CA GLY A 82 29.79 10.68 -13.96
C GLY A 82 29.16 9.34 -14.30
N LYS A 83 29.22 8.96 -15.59
CA LYS A 83 28.60 7.74 -16.12
C LYS A 83 28.92 6.50 -15.28
N ASN A 84 27.90 5.75 -14.87
CA ASN A 84 28.02 4.55 -14.03
C ASN A 84 28.77 4.77 -12.69
N GLY A 85 28.76 5.99 -12.14
CA GLY A 85 29.45 6.34 -10.90
C GLY A 85 30.98 6.22 -10.99
N TYR A 86 31.56 6.49 -12.16
CA TYR A 86 32.99 6.32 -12.43
C TYR A 86 33.87 7.05 -11.42
N LEU A 87 33.58 8.32 -11.14
CA LEU A 87 34.36 9.15 -10.22
C LEU A 87 34.35 8.55 -8.80
N LYS A 88 33.17 8.10 -8.34
CA LYS A 88 33.01 7.44 -7.04
C LYS A 88 33.88 6.19 -6.92
N LYS A 89 33.91 5.36 -7.96
CA LYS A 89 34.74 4.14 -8.01
C LYS A 89 36.22 4.47 -7.98
N MET A 90 36.66 5.54 -8.63
CA MET A 90 38.06 5.97 -8.60
C MET A 90 38.47 6.49 -7.23
N ILE A 91 37.68 7.37 -6.61
CA ILE A 91 37.92 7.86 -5.25
C ILE A 91 38.01 6.70 -4.26
N GLN A 92 37.12 5.72 -4.38
CA GLN A 92 37.11 4.55 -3.52
C GLN A 92 38.37 3.69 -3.70
N LYS A 93 38.79 3.43 -4.95
CA LYS A 93 40.05 2.72 -5.23
C LYS A 93 41.27 3.44 -4.66
N GLU A 94 41.34 4.76 -4.78
CA GLU A 94 42.45 5.55 -4.26
C GLU A 94 42.49 5.52 -2.73
N ALA A 95 41.35 5.66 -2.07
CA ALA A 95 41.24 5.54 -0.62
C ALA A 95 41.67 4.14 -0.12
N GLU A 96 41.23 3.07 -0.79
CA GLU A 96 41.64 1.70 -0.49
C GLU A 96 43.14 1.47 -0.68
N ALA A 97 43.74 2.07 -1.73
CA ALA A 97 45.18 2.00 -1.96
C ALA A 97 45.96 2.69 -0.82
N LYS A 98 45.56 3.90 -0.43
CA LYS A 98 46.17 4.64 0.70
C LYS A 98 46.05 3.89 2.02
N LEU A 99 44.90 3.26 2.29
CA LEU A 99 44.71 2.48 3.51
C LEU A 99 45.63 1.23 3.54
N LYS A 100 45.84 0.58 2.39
CA LYS A 100 46.76 -0.55 2.26
C LYS A 100 48.22 -0.14 2.44
N GLU A 101 48.60 1.05 1.99
CA GLU A 101 49.95 1.60 2.22
C GLU A 101 50.17 1.92 3.70
N GLN A 102 49.17 2.52 4.37
CA GLN A 102 49.25 2.81 5.80
C GLN A 102 49.34 1.56 6.68
N ASN A 103 48.67 0.47 6.31
CA ASN A 103 48.71 -0.80 7.04
C ASN A 103 49.97 -1.65 6.75
N LYS A 104 50.83 -1.22 5.81
CA LYS A 104 52.11 -1.88 5.50
C LYS A 104 53.31 -1.23 6.21
N ASN A 105 53.15 0.00 6.72
CA ASN A 105 54.11 0.66 7.61
C ASN A 105 53.80 0.32 9.07
#